data_AF-A0A177XVS7-F1
#
_entry.id   AF-A0A177XVS7-F1
#
_cell.length_a   1.000
_cell.length_b   1.000
_cell.length_c   1.000
_cell.angle_alpha   90.00
_cell.angle_beta   90.00
_cell.angle_gamma   90.00
#
_symmetry.space_group_name_H-M   'P 1'
#
loop_
_entity.id
_entity.type
_entity.pdbx_description
1 polymer ?
#
loop_
_entity_poly.entity_id
_entity_poly.type
_entity_poly.pdbx_seq_one_letter_code
_entity_poly.pdbx_strand_id
1 'polypeptide(L)'
;MKHIDYIESRIEELKEHELDTFDDSPNYAVWLIAMLEYVFSEVRQKAAMSLDEPSYFDAPYKKLVAFGQNHLSKTAHEYLWTFVSMRNVLIHKGFPNAYESPMVKEPERHYAAIDLMRSPRSYFDIKEMKQVILSELSSLVYYDEKVS
;
A
#
# COMPACT_ATOMS: atom_id res chain seq x y z
N MET A 1 -14.12 -0.18 7.19
CA MET A 1 -14.33 -0.36 5.73
C MET A 1 -15.12 0.76 5.06
N LYS A 2 -16.29 1.19 5.56
CA LYS A 2 -17.13 2.23 4.90
C LYS A 2 -16.44 3.56 4.54
N HIS A 3 -15.34 3.93 5.21
CA HIS A 3 -14.65 5.20 4.97
C HIS A 3 -13.71 5.21 3.76
N ILE A 4 -13.02 4.11 3.44
CA ILE A 4 -12.12 4.07 2.27
C ILE A 4 -12.94 4.00 0.98
N ASP A 5 -13.97 3.14 0.95
CA ASP A 5 -14.88 3.03 -0.18
C ASP A 5 -15.60 4.37 -0.46
N TYR A 6 -15.91 5.12 0.60
CA TYR A 6 -16.44 6.48 0.48
C TYR A 6 -15.43 7.45 -0.15
N ILE A 7 -14.17 7.43 0.27
CA ILE A 7 -13.15 8.30 -0.33
C ILE A 7 -12.90 7.91 -1.81
N GLU A 8 -12.86 6.61 -2.11
CA GLU A 8 -12.74 6.10 -3.49
C GLU A 8 -13.89 6.56 -4.38
N SER A 9 -15.14 6.46 -3.91
CA SER A 9 -16.29 6.93 -4.67
C SER A 9 -16.23 8.43 -4.92
N ARG A 10 -15.76 9.22 -3.94
CA ARG A 10 -15.58 10.66 -4.10
C ARG A 10 -14.50 11.01 -5.13
N ILE A 11 -13.38 10.29 -5.15
CA ILE A 11 -12.32 10.45 -6.16
C ILE A 11 -12.85 10.15 -7.57
N GLU A 12 -13.65 9.09 -7.70
CA GLU A 12 -14.24 8.68 -8.98
C GLU A 12 -15.31 9.65 -9.47
N GLU A 13 -16.18 10.13 -8.57
CA GLU A 13 -17.19 11.15 -8.88
C GLU A 13 -16.57 12.48 -9.31
N LEU A 14 -15.51 12.92 -8.61
CA LEU A 14 -14.80 14.17 -8.91
C LEU A 14 -13.81 14.03 -10.06
N LYS A 15 -13.61 12.81 -10.57
CA LYS A 15 -12.64 12.51 -11.63
C LYS A 15 -11.24 13.04 -11.29
N GLU A 16 -10.82 12.94 -10.02
CA GLU A 16 -9.52 13.49 -9.60
C GLU A 16 -8.38 12.85 -10.39
N HIS A 17 -8.54 11.59 -10.80
CA HIS A 17 -7.61 10.88 -11.67
C HIS A 17 -7.44 11.48 -13.07
N GLU A 18 -8.31 12.39 -13.53
CA GLU A 18 -8.14 13.10 -14.80
C GLU A 18 -7.24 14.34 -14.66
N LEU A 19 -6.97 14.79 -13.42
CA LEU A 19 -6.22 16.01 -13.09
C LEU A 19 -4.71 15.86 -13.27
N ASP A 20 -4.06 16.92 -13.74
CA ASP A 20 -2.62 16.96 -14.00
C ASP A 20 -1.78 17.27 -12.75
N THR A 21 -2.35 17.90 -11.71
CA THR A 21 -1.62 18.34 -10.51
C THR A 21 -2.35 17.99 -9.22
N PHE A 22 -1.60 17.90 -8.12
CA PHE A 22 -2.14 17.63 -6.78
C PHE A 22 -2.87 18.79 -6.13
N ASP A 23 -2.57 20.02 -6.55
CA ASP A 23 -3.12 21.22 -5.93
C ASP A 23 -4.65 21.21 -5.99
N ASP A 24 -5.20 20.47 -6.95
CA ASP A 24 -6.63 20.28 -7.19
C ASP A 24 -7.21 18.97 -6.62
N SER A 25 -6.42 18.11 -5.97
CA SER A 25 -6.82 16.73 -5.57
C SER A 25 -6.53 16.37 -4.09
N PRO A 26 -7.12 17.07 -3.11
CA PRO A 26 -6.87 16.79 -1.70
C PRO A 26 -7.37 15.40 -1.26
N ASN A 27 -8.42 14.84 -1.88
CA ASN A 27 -8.91 13.51 -1.49
C ASN A 27 -7.97 12.39 -1.94
N TYR A 28 -7.29 12.55 -3.07
CA TYR A 28 -6.30 11.58 -3.55
C TYR A 28 -5.13 11.38 -2.56
N ALA A 29 -4.58 12.45 -1.97
CA ALA A 29 -3.52 12.32 -0.96
C ALA A 29 -4.00 11.61 0.32
N VAL A 30 -5.21 11.91 0.77
CA VAL A 30 -5.85 11.24 1.92
C VAL A 30 -6.11 9.77 1.60
N TRP A 31 -6.61 9.48 0.41
CA TRP A 31 -6.83 8.13 -0.08
C TRP A 31 -5.54 7.32 -0.13
N LEU A 32 -4.46 7.88 -0.67
CA LEU A 32 -3.16 7.21 -0.73
C LEU A 32 -2.74 6.71 0.65
N ILE A 33 -2.74 7.58 1.66
CA ILE A 33 -2.34 7.19 3.03
C ILE A 33 -3.29 6.14 3.59
N ALA A 34 -4.61 6.36 3.49
CA ALA A 34 -5.60 5.46 4.05
C ALA A 34 -5.55 4.07 3.41
N MET A 35 -5.40 4.00 2.09
CA MET A 35 -5.31 2.78 1.32
C MET A 35 -4.03 2.01 1.64
N LEU A 36 -2.88 2.69 1.71
CA LEU A 36 -1.61 2.06 2.07
C LEU A 36 -1.69 1.42 3.46
N GLU A 37 -2.20 2.14 4.46
CA GLU A 37 -2.33 1.60 5.82
C GLU A 37 -3.36 0.48 5.91
N TYR A 38 -4.43 0.54 5.11
CA TYR A 38 -5.38 -0.57 4.99
C TYR A 38 -4.72 -1.84 4.46
N VAL A 39 -3.96 -1.77 3.36
CA VAL A 39 -3.26 -2.95 2.84
C VAL A 39 -2.30 -3.54 3.87
N PHE A 40 -1.54 -2.71 4.58
CA PHE A 40 -0.66 -3.24 5.64
C PHE A 40 -1.43 -3.77 6.85
N SER A 41 -2.63 -3.26 7.17
CA SER A 41 -3.51 -3.86 8.16
C SER A 41 -3.93 -5.27 7.74
N GLU A 42 -4.33 -5.47 6.48
CA GLU A 42 -4.71 -6.78 5.96
C GLU A 42 -3.53 -7.76 5.95
N VAL A 43 -2.33 -7.29 5.55
CA VAL A 43 -1.11 -8.10 5.62
C VAL A 43 -0.78 -8.50 7.06
N ARG A 44 -0.92 -7.59 8.04
CA ARG A 44 -0.69 -7.90 9.47
C ARG A 44 -1.64 -8.97 9.96
N GLN A 45 -2.94 -8.79 9.73
CA GLN A 45 -3.95 -9.76 10.14
C GLN A 45 -3.66 -11.11 9.51
N LYS A 46 -3.38 -11.13 8.21
CA LYS A 46 -3.11 -12.37 7.50
C LYS A 46 -1.84 -13.06 7.98
N ALA A 47 -0.75 -12.32 8.17
CA ALA A 47 0.50 -12.88 8.68
C ALA A 47 0.34 -13.42 10.10
N ALA A 48 -0.35 -12.68 10.98
CA ALA A 48 -0.60 -13.12 12.36
C ALA A 48 -1.41 -14.42 12.41
N MET A 49 -2.44 -14.53 11.57
CA MET A 49 -3.33 -15.68 11.56
C MET A 49 -2.76 -16.88 10.79
N SER A 50 -2.12 -16.67 9.63
CA SER A 50 -1.55 -17.76 8.83
C SER A 50 -0.31 -18.40 9.45
N LEU A 51 0.41 -17.67 10.31
CA LEU A 51 1.60 -18.16 11.01
C LEU A 51 1.35 -18.50 12.49
N ASP A 52 0.12 -18.31 12.98
CA ASP A 52 -0.21 -18.35 14.43
C ASP A 52 0.77 -17.53 15.29
N GLU A 53 1.15 -16.34 14.80
CA GLU A 53 2.12 -15.46 15.44
C GLU A 53 1.51 -14.07 15.69
N PRO A 54 0.79 -13.87 16.81
CA PRO A 54 0.13 -12.59 17.14
C PRO A 54 1.07 -11.38 17.17
N SER A 55 2.39 -11.59 17.31
CA SER A 55 3.40 -10.52 17.24
C SER A 55 3.35 -9.73 15.92
N TYR A 56 2.77 -10.31 14.87
CA TYR A 56 2.60 -9.65 13.58
C TYR A 56 1.62 -8.47 13.60
N PHE A 57 0.72 -8.36 14.59
CA PHE A 57 -0.14 -7.18 14.74
C PHE A 57 0.68 -5.89 14.97
N ASP A 58 1.83 -5.99 15.64
CA ASP A 58 2.73 -4.88 15.93
C ASP A 58 4.00 -4.89 15.04
N ALA A 59 4.03 -5.74 14.01
CA ALA A 59 5.22 -5.91 13.19
C ALA A 59 5.56 -4.63 12.40
N PRO A 60 6.85 -4.29 12.30
CA PRO A 60 7.30 -3.19 11.45
C PRO A 60 7.09 -3.56 9.97
N TYR A 61 6.85 -2.55 9.12
CA TYR A 61 6.59 -2.74 7.68
C TYR A 61 7.64 -3.60 6.98
N LYS A 62 8.91 -3.51 7.37
CA LYS A 62 9.97 -4.38 6.84
C LYS A 62 9.69 -5.88 7.05
N LYS A 63 9.16 -6.27 8.22
CA LYS A 63 8.79 -7.66 8.52
C LYS A 63 7.55 -8.07 7.70
N LEU A 64 6.63 -7.15 7.43
CA LEU A 64 5.44 -7.38 6.58
C LEU A 64 5.81 -7.57 5.10
N VAL A 65 6.77 -6.79 4.58
CA VAL A 65 7.30 -6.98 3.22
C VAL A 65 8.01 -8.32 3.09
N ALA A 66 8.81 -8.71 4.09
CA ALA A 66 9.46 -10.02 4.13
C ALA A 66 8.45 -11.17 4.20
N PHE A 67 7.33 -11.00 4.92
CA PHE A 67 6.21 -11.94 4.86
C PHE A 67 5.70 -12.08 3.42
N GLY A 68 5.43 -10.96 2.73
CA GLY A 68 4.99 -10.97 1.34
C GLY A 68 5.96 -11.67 0.40
N GLN A 69 7.27 -11.54 0.61
CA GLN A 69 8.30 -12.20 -0.21
C GLN A 69 8.17 -13.74 -0.19
N ASN A 70 7.77 -14.29 0.95
CA ASN A 70 7.71 -15.74 1.16
C ASN A 70 6.35 -16.35 0.80
N HIS A 71 5.29 -15.54 0.75
CA HIS A 71 3.91 -16.04 0.66
C HIS A 71 3.11 -15.50 -0.53
N LEU A 72 3.53 -14.40 -1.14
CA LEU A 72 2.84 -13.82 -2.29
C LEU A 72 3.61 -14.11 -3.58
N SER A 73 2.93 -13.94 -4.72
CA SER A 73 3.58 -13.95 -6.02
C SER A 73 4.64 -12.85 -6.10
N LYS A 74 5.59 -12.99 -7.02
CA LYS A 74 6.60 -11.95 -7.28
C LYS A 74 5.95 -10.60 -7.56
N THR A 75 4.86 -10.59 -8.33
CA THR A 75 4.12 -9.37 -8.70
C THR A 75 3.51 -8.71 -7.46
N ALA A 76 2.74 -9.45 -6.66
CA ALA A 76 2.13 -8.91 -5.45
C ALA A 76 3.18 -8.47 -4.40
N HIS A 77 4.30 -9.19 -4.30
CA HIS A 77 5.41 -8.79 -3.44
C HIS A 77 6.03 -7.44 -3.88
N GLU A 78 6.30 -7.26 -5.18
CA GLU A 78 6.84 -6.00 -5.71
C GLU A 78 5.84 -4.84 -5.50
N TYR A 79 4.54 -5.08 -5.63
CA TYR A 79 3.51 -4.09 -5.28
C TYR A 79 3.51 -3.74 -3.79
N LEU A 80 3.61 -4.74 -2.91
CA LEU A 80 3.69 -4.51 -1.47
C LEU A 80 4.94 -3.71 -1.08
N TRP A 81 6.06 -3.97 -1.75
CA TRP A 81 7.30 -3.21 -1.58
C TRP A 81 7.13 -1.76 -2.07
N THR A 82 6.48 -1.57 -3.23
CA THR A 82 6.14 -0.24 -3.76
C THR A 82 5.31 0.54 -2.75
N PHE A 83 4.33 -0.10 -2.11
CA PHE A 83 3.47 0.51 -1.10
C PHE A 83 4.25 0.95 0.16
N VAL A 84 5.24 0.16 0.63
CA VAL A 84 6.13 0.61 1.72
C VAL A 84 6.92 1.85 1.30
N SER A 85 7.43 1.88 0.07
CA SER A 85 8.20 3.02 -0.44
C SER A 85 7.36 4.29 -0.54
N MET A 86 6.13 4.17 -1.06
CA MET A 86 5.15 5.27 -1.10
C MET A 86 4.85 5.80 0.30
N ARG A 87 4.55 4.90 1.25
CA ARG A 87 4.27 5.24 2.65
C ARG A 87 5.43 5.98 3.32
N ASN A 88 6.66 5.52 3.11
CA ASN A 88 7.86 6.16 3.65
C ASN A 88 8.04 7.58 3.14
N VAL A 89 7.80 7.81 1.83
CA VAL A 89 7.83 9.16 1.25
C VAL A 89 6.78 10.06 1.90
N LEU A 90 5.52 9.59 1.96
CA LEU A 90 4.40 10.37 2.49
C LEU A 90 4.60 10.77 3.96
N ILE A 91 5.11 9.86 4.79
CA ILE A 91 5.25 10.09 6.24
C ILE A 91 6.49 10.89 6.61
N HIS A 92 7.64 10.61 5.98
CA HIS A 92 8.89 11.26 6.39
C HIS A 92 9.07 12.66 5.81
N LYS A 93 8.36 12.97 4.73
CA LYS A 93 8.47 14.27 4.09
C LYS A 93 7.18 15.09 4.18
N GLY A 94 6.04 14.45 4.41
CA GLY A 94 4.73 15.10 4.36
C GLY A 94 4.34 15.49 2.93
N PHE A 95 3.06 15.81 2.75
CA PHE A 95 2.58 16.42 1.50
C PHE A 95 2.71 17.95 1.62
N PRO A 96 3.24 18.69 0.62
CA PRO A 96 3.80 18.29 -0.68
C PRO A 96 5.33 18.07 -0.67
N ASN A 97 6.01 18.17 0.48
CA ASN A 97 7.48 18.12 0.56
C ASN A 97 8.09 16.72 0.31
N ALA A 98 7.26 15.71 0.03
CA ALA A 98 7.57 14.38 -0.50
C ALA A 98 8.68 14.35 -1.58
N TYR A 99 8.87 15.46 -2.28
CA TYR A 99 9.74 15.57 -3.44
C TYR A 99 11.15 16.11 -3.15
N GLU A 100 11.46 16.58 -1.92
CA GLU A 100 12.80 17.05 -1.52
C GLU A 100 13.53 15.97 -0.71
N SER A 101 14.70 15.52 -1.16
CA SER A 101 15.32 14.24 -0.75
C SER A 101 16.25 14.32 0.48
N PRO A 102 16.34 13.25 1.29
CA PRO A 102 17.66 12.75 1.69
C PRO A 102 17.89 11.28 1.28
N MET A 103 19.18 10.95 1.08
CA MET A 103 19.71 9.71 0.50
C MET A 103 18.99 8.42 0.94
N VAL A 104 18.42 7.70 -0.03
CA VAL A 104 17.79 6.39 0.15
C VAL A 104 18.72 5.30 -0.39
N LYS A 105 18.76 4.13 0.28
CA LYS A 105 19.61 2.99 -0.09
C LYS A 105 19.30 2.36 -1.46
N GLU A 106 18.18 2.72 -2.10
CA GLU A 106 17.76 2.25 -3.43
C GLU A 106 17.08 3.40 -4.21
N PRO A 107 17.85 4.31 -4.83
CA PRO A 107 17.33 5.55 -5.38
C PRO A 107 16.37 5.33 -6.56
N GLU A 108 16.65 4.38 -7.45
CA GLU A 108 15.81 4.12 -8.64
C GLU A 108 14.37 3.76 -8.26
N ARG A 109 14.22 2.84 -7.31
CA ARG A 109 12.90 2.40 -6.83
C ARG A 109 12.18 3.48 -6.02
N HIS A 110 12.94 4.29 -5.29
CA HIS A 110 12.39 5.46 -4.59
C HIS A 110 11.81 6.48 -5.57
N TYR A 111 12.53 6.78 -6.66
CA TYR A 111 12.04 7.71 -7.69
C TYR A 111 10.85 7.13 -8.46
N ALA A 112 10.84 5.83 -8.76
CA ALA A 112 9.68 5.19 -9.38
C ALA A 112 8.42 5.29 -8.51
N ALA A 113 8.53 5.07 -7.20
CA ALA A 113 7.41 5.25 -6.27
C ALA A 113 6.96 6.72 -6.21
N ILE A 114 7.90 7.67 -6.19
CA ILE A 114 7.60 9.11 -6.25
C ILE A 114 6.84 9.45 -7.54
N ASP A 115 7.28 8.96 -8.69
CA ASP A 115 6.64 9.26 -9.98
C ASP A 115 5.22 8.67 -10.04
N LEU A 116 5.00 7.49 -9.46
CA LEU A 116 3.67 6.91 -9.32
C LEU A 116 2.76 7.74 -8.38
N MET A 117 3.33 8.38 -7.37
CA MET A 117 2.64 9.33 -6.48
C MET A 117 2.70 10.77 -6.98
N ARG A 118 3.11 11.03 -8.23
CA ARG A 118 3.21 12.39 -8.78
C ARG A 118 2.03 12.79 -9.65
N SER A 119 1.05 11.91 -9.82
CA SER A 119 -0.19 12.28 -10.50
C SER A 119 -1.38 11.49 -9.95
N PRO A 120 -2.51 12.16 -9.71
CA PRO A 120 -3.79 11.49 -9.51
C PRO A 120 -4.12 10.48 -10.62
N ARG A 121 -3.57 10.62 -11.83
CA ARG A 121 -3.73 9.66 -12.95
C ARG A 121 -3.32 8.24 -12.60
N SER A 122 -2.34 8.06 -11.72
CA SER A 122 -1.89 6.74 -11.26
C SER A 122 -2.87 6.08 -10.29
N TYR A 123 -4.01 6.72 -9.96
CA TYR A 123 -5.07 6.14 -9.13
C TYR A 123 -5.46 4.73 -9.56
N PHE A 124 -5.71 4.49 -10.85
CA PHE A 124 -6.15 3.18 -11.32
C PHE A 124 -5.06 2.12 -11.21
N ASP A 125 -3.81 2.46 -11.54
CA ASP A 125 -2.67 1.56 -11.39
C ASP A 125 -2.50 1.15 -9.93
N ILE A 126 -2.55 2.12 -9.01
CA ILE A 126 -2.42 1.87 -7.57
C ILE A 126 -3.62 1.07 -7.04
N LYS A 127 -4.83 1.35 -7.55
CA LYS A 127 -6.05 0.59 -7.20
C LYS A 127 -5.93 -0.86 -7.67
N GLU A 128 -5.37 -1.12 -8.84
CA GLU A 128 -5.09 -2.47 -9.34
C GLU A 128 -4.06 -3.18 -8.46
N MET A 129 -2.94 -2.51 -8.14
CA MET A 129 -1.93 -3.05 -7.21
C MET A 129 -2.55 -3.47 -5.87
N LYS A 130 -3.42 -2.62 -5.30
CA LYS A 130 -4.20 -2.94 -4.08
C LYS A 130 -4.99 -4.22 -4.27
N GLN A 131 -5.76 -4.34 -5.34
CA GLN A 131 -6.63 -5.50 -5.57
C GLN A 131 -5.83 -6.80 -5.75
N VAL A 132 -4.69 -6.76 -6.46
CA VAL A 132 -3.81 -7.91 -6.63
C VAL A 132 -3.29 -8.39 -5.28
N ILE A 133 -2.78 -7.49 -4.44
CA ILE A 133 -2.28 -7.85 -3.09
C ILE A 133 -3.40 -8.47 -2.25
N LEU A 134 -4.56 -7.82 -2.18
CA LEU A 134 -5.67 -8.26 -1.33
C LEU A 134 -6.26 -9.60 -1.80
N SER A 135 -6.35 -9.80 -3.12
CA SER A 135 -6.83 -11.06 -3.69
C SER A 135 -5.88 -12.21 -3.35
N GLU A 136 -4.57 -12.03 -3.49
CA GLU A 136 -3.59 -13.06 -3.11
C GLU A 136 -3.54 -13.30 -1.60
N LEU A 137 -3.67 -12.26 -0.77
CA LEU A 137 -3.79 -12.44 0.69
C LEU A 137 -5.04 -13.25 1.04
N SER A 138 -6.16 -13.03 0.36
CA SER A 138 -7.40 -13.77 0.62
C SER A 138 -7.28 -15.26 0.30
N SER A 139 -6.45 -15.64 -0.67
CA SER A 139 -6.25 -17.02 -1.10
C SER A 139 -5.29 -17.82 -0.22
N LEU A 140 -4.48 -17.15 0.62
CA LEU A 140 -3.65 -17.83 1.61
C LEU A 140 -4.56 -18.55 2.62
N VAL A 141 -4.41 -19.87 2.74
CA VAL A 141 -5.20 -20.70 3.64
C VAL A 141 -4.65 -20.58 5.06
N TYR A 142 -5.54 -20.59 6.07
CA TYR A 142 -5.12 -20.79 7.46
C TYR A 142 -4.74 -22.25 7.64
N TYR A 143 -3.47 -22.52 7.93
CA TYR A 143 -3.08 -23.86 8.38
C TYR A 143 -3.55 -24.01 9.83
N ASP A 144 -4.79 -24.45 10.01
CA ASP A 144 -5.26 -24.98 11.29
C ASP A 144 -4.81 -26.46 11.37
N GLU A 145 -3.50 -26.69 11.48
CA GLU A 145 -2.99 -28.02 11.85
C GLU A 145 -3.19 -28.24 13.36
N LYS A 146 -4.44 -28.44 13.73
CA LYS A 146 -4.82 -29.31 14.85
C LYS A 146 -5.80 -30.37 14.34
N VAL A 147 -5.33 -31.19 13.41
CA VAL A 147 -5.85 -32.55 13.28
C VAL A 147 -5.02 -33.42 14.22
N SER A 148 -5.40 -33.39 15.50
CA SER A 148 -5.02 -34.37 16.52
C SER A 148 -5.85 -35.64 16.38
#